data_AF-A0A951AC14-F1
#
_entry.id   AF-A0A951AC14-F1
#
_cell.length_a   1.000
_cell.length_b   1.000
_cell.length_c   1.000
_cell.angle_alpha   90.00
_cell.angle_beta   90.00
_cell.angle_gamma   90.00
#
_symmetry.space_group_name_H-M   'P 1'
#
loop_
_entity.id
_entity.type
_entity.pdbx_description
1 polymer ?
#
loop_
_entity_poly.entity_id
_entity_poly.type
_entity_poly.pdbx_seq_one_letter_code
_entity_poly.pdbx_strand_id
1 'polypeptide(L)' 'MTSKDKPTRDQLKEAVCEAIDRHGNEIIELGETILHHPETGFNERKTAALVADKM' A
#
# COMPACT_ATOMS: atom_id res chain seq x y z
N MET A 1 -28.37 -14.20 0.46
CA MET A 1 -27.18 -14.05 -0.41
C MET A 1 -26.80 -15.44 -0.89
N THR A 2 -27.15 -15.78 -2.12
CA THR A 2 -26.81 -17.08 -2.72
C THR A 2 -25.36 -17.02 -3.24
N SER A 3 -24.70 -18.16 -3.42
CA SER A 3 -23.30 -18.30 -3.86
C SER A 3 -22.95 -17.63 -5.21
N LYS A 4 -23.92 -16.96 -5.86
CA LYS A 4 -23.83 -16.32 -7.18
C LYS A 4 -23.21 -14.91 -7.14
N ASP A 5 -23.03 -14.32 -5.95
CA ASP A 5 -22.57 -12.93 -5.77
C ASP A 5 -21.08 -12.80 -5.39
N LYS A 6 -20.32 -13.91 -5.32
CA LYS A 6 -18.90 -13.83 -4.98
C LYS A 6 -18.08 -13.49 -6.23
N PRO A 7 -17.25 -12.44 -6.23
CA PRO A 7 -16.37 -12.16 -7.35
C PRO A 7 -15.44 -13.34 -7.61
N THR A 8 -15.18 -13.62 -8.88
CA THR A 8 -14.21 -14.62 -9.27
C THR A 8 -12.81 -14.22 -8.79
N ARG A 9 -11.90 -15.19 -8.75
CA ARG A 9 -10.49 -14.91 -8.42
C ARG A 9 -9.90 -13.82 -9.33
N ASP A 10 -10.24 -13.85 -10.61
CA ASP A 10 -9.64 -12.92 -11.58
C ASP A 10 -10.25 -11.52 -11.44
N GLN A 11 -11.55 -11.40 -11.13
CA GLN A 11 -12.18 -10.12 -10.75
C GLN A 11 -11.57 -9.53 -9.47
N LEU A 12 -11.22 -10.36 -8.48
CA LEU A 12 -10.52 -9.90 -7.29
C LEU A 12 -9.12 -9.38 -7.60
N LYS A 13 -8.38 -10.06 -8.48
CA LYS A 13 -7.06 -9.61 -8.92
C LYS A 13 -7.14 -8.28 -9.65
N GLU A 14 -8.09 -8.13 -10.56
CA GLU A 14 -8.32 -6.89 -11.30
C GLU A 14 -8.62 -5.74 -10.34
N ALA A 15 -9.56 -5.92 -9.40
CA ALA A 15 -9.89 -4.90 -8.40
C ALA A 15 -8.69 -4.49 -7.53
N VAL A 16 -7.80 -5.43 -7.18
CA VAL A 16 -6.56 -5.15 -6.43
C VAL A 16 -5.58 -4.37 -7.30
N CYS A 17 -5.33 -4.79 -8.55
CA CYS A 17 -4.46 -4.07 -9.46
C CYS A 17 -4.94 -2.64 -9.69
N GLU A 18 -6.23 -2.45 -9.95
CA GLU A 18 -6.81 -1.11 -10.12
C GLU A 18 -6.66 -0.25 -8.87
N ALA A 19 -6.80 -0.83 -7.67
CA ALA A 19 -6.57 -0.11 -6.43
C ALA A 19 -5.10 0.33 -6.30
N ILE A 20 -4.16 -0.57 -6.61
CA ILE A 20 -2.73 -0.24 -6.60
C ILE A 20 -2.43 0.88 -7.61
N ASP A 21 -2.95 0.78 -8.83
CA ASP A 21 -2.73 1.78 -9.89
C ASP A 21 -3.29 3.15 -9.50
N ARG A 22 -4.49 3.19 -8.89
CA ARG A 22 -5.10 4.44 -8.40
C ARG A 22 -4.25 5.13 -7.32
N HIS A 23 -3.53 4.37 -6.51
CA HIS A 23 -2.67 4.87 -5.43
C HIS A 23 -1.18 4.86 -5.78
N GLY A 24 -0.81 4.59 -7.04
CA GLY A 24 0.57 4.34 -7.46
C GLY A 24 1.52 5.47 -7.11
N ASN A 25 1.13 6.71 -7.37
CA ASN A 25 1.96 7.89 -7.05
C ASN A 25 2.21 8.02 -5.54
N GLU A 26 1.18 7.82 -4.72
CA GLU A 26 1.29 7.91 -3.25
C GLU A 26 2.21 6.82 -2.70
N ILE A 27 2.13 5.60 -3.24
CA ILE A 27 3.00 4.47 -2.87
C ILE A 27 4.45 4.78 -3.23
N ILE A 28 4.69 5.29 -4.45
CA ILE A 28 6.03 5.65 -4.92
C ILE A 28 6.61 6.78 -4.05
N GLU A 29 5.86 7.85 -3.81
CA GLU A 29 6.30 8.98 -2.99
C GLU A 29 6.63 8.57 -1.55
N LEU A 30 5.84 7.66 -0.95
CA LEU A 30 6.13 7.09 0.35
C LEU A 30 7.46 6.33 0.34
N GLY A 31 7.67 5.46 -0.66
CA GLY A 31 8.90 4.68 -0.83
C GLY A 31 10.13 5.57 -1.03
N GLU A 32 10.02 6.57 -1.91
CA GLU A 32 11.09 7.55 -2.17
C GLU A 32 11.43 8.36 -0.92
N THR A 33 10.42 8.74 -0.12
CA THR A 33 10.65 9.46 1.14
C THR A 33 11.46 8.62 2.12
N ILE A 34 11.13 7.34 2.27
CA ILE A 34 11.87 6.41 3.14
C ILE A 34 13.29 6.18 2.61
N LEU A 35 13.45 5.98 1.30
CA LEU A 35 14.76 5.77 0.66
C LEU A 35 15.72 6.93 0.88
N HIS A 36 15.22 8.16 0.76
CA HIS A 36 16.03 9.38 0.95
C HIS A 36 16.28 9.74 2.42
N HIS A 37 15.58 9.10 3.36
CA HIS A 37 15.72 9.32 4.81
C HIS A 37 15.92 8.00 5.56
N PRO A 38 17.00 7.25 5.28
CA PRO A 38 17.18 5.94 5.86
C PRO A 38 17.39 6.01 7.38
N GLU A 39 16.81 5.07 8.09
CA GLU A 39 17.06 4.83 9.51
C GLU A 39 17.75 3.47 9.69
N THR A 40 18.59 3.35 10.72
CA THR A 40 19.23 2.07 11.05
C THR A 40 18.22 1.11 11.67
N GLY A 41 18.51 -0.19 11.59
CA GLY A 41 17.75 -1.23 12.28
C GLY A 41 17.42 -0.88 13.74
N PHE A 42 16.17 -1.11 14.14
CA PHE A 42 15.60 -0.82 15.47
C PHE A 42 15.49 0.66 15.86
N ASN A 43 15.82 1.59 14.96
CA ASN A 43 15.72 3.04 15.17
C ASN A 43 14.77 3.72 14.17
N GLU A 44 13.87 2.98 13.52
CA GLU A 44 12.99 3.42 12.43
C GLU A 44 11.79 4.26 12.91
N ARG A 45 12.01 5.16 13.87
CA ARG A 45 10.95 5.91 14.55
C ARG A 45 10.24 6.87 13.60
N LYS A 46 10.98 7.52 12.69
CA LYS A 46 10.39 8.46 11.72
C LYS A 46 9.65 7.72 10.62
N THR A 47 10.21 6.61 10.15
CA THR A 47 9.57 5.73 9.17
C THR A 47 8.26 5.18 9.73
N ALA A 48 8.26 4.68 10.97
CA ALA A 48 7.05 4.19 11.63
C ALA A 48 6.00 5.29 11.79
N ALA A 49 6.39 6.51 12.18
CA ALA A 49 5.49 7.64 12.28
C ALA A 49 4.91 8.05 10.92
N LEU A 50 5.74 8.08 9.87
CA LEU A 50 5.32 8.40 8.50
C LEU A 50 4.29 7.40 7.99
N VAL A 51 4.50 6.10 8.20
CA VAL A 51 3.54 5.06 7.80
C VAL A 51 2.24 5.16 8.59
N ALA A 52 2.31 5.44 9.90
CA ALA A 52 1.13 5.58 10.75
C ALA A 52 0.24 6.77 10.35
N ASP A 53 0.82 7.86 9.84
CA ASP A 53 0.08 9.04 9.34
C ASP A 53 -0.71 8.75 8.04
N LYS A 54 -0.39 7.67 7.33
CA LYS A 54 -1.05 7.26 6.07
C LYS A 54 -2.15 6.20 6.27
N MET A 55 -2.37 5.71 7.50
CA MET A 55 -3.41 4.73 7.85
C MET A 55 -4.63 5.38 8.48
#